data_AF-A0AAQ3QKP1-F1
#
_entry.id   AF-A0AAQ3QKP1-F1
#
_cell.length_a   1.000
_cell.length_b   1.000
_cell.length_c   1.000
_cell.angle_alpha   90.00
_cell.angle_beta   90.00
_cell.angle_gamma   90.00
#
_symmetry.space_group_name_H-M   'P 1'
#
loop_
_entity.id
_entity.type
_entity.pdbx_description
1 polymer ?
#
loop_
_entity_poly.entity_id
_entity_poly.type
_entity_poly.pdbx_seq_one_letter_code
_entity_poly.pdbx_strand_id
1 'polypeptide(L)'
;MEGRPALPSCASTFVLGKSGIGIVYKVVLDDGLTLAVRSLGEGGSQRFKEFQTEVESIGKVRHSNIVTLKAYYWSIDEKLPIYDYIPNGNLATAIHGHMAIQWSLPTNRGKFQGNYCLPPGQQCRPRKCKEMAAKILLIALLALASSHAIMASDPSQLQDFCVADNKSNVFVNGLVCKNMMDVKAEDFFFDGLNPGNPSPKLGSVVNLVNVDKIPGLNTLGISLARIDFAPFGLNPPHTHPRATEILTVIEGELYVGFVTSNINGVGNKLFTKVLKKGDVFVFPQGLIHFQFNKGHANAVAIAGLSSQNPGVITIANAVFGSKPPISDDVLAKAFQVDQKTVDWLQAQFWMDNNN
;
A
#
# COMPACT_ATOMS: atom_id res chain seq x y z
N MET A 1 -20.37 38.52 -8.09
CA MET A 1 -19.58 39.68 -8.52
C MET A 1 -18.99 39.34 -9.87
N GLU A 2 -19.34 40.11 -10.91
CA GLU A 2 -18.83 39.93 -12.28
C GLU A 2 -17.31 40.11 -12.33
N GLY A 3 -16.59 39.15 -12.90
CA GLY A 3 -15.16 39.24 -13.14
C GLY A 3 -14.89 39.82 -14.53
N ARG A 4 -14.21 40.96 -14.60
CA ARG A 4 -13.64 41.49 -15.85
C ARG A 4 -12.53 40.54 -16.37
N PRO A 5 -12.33 40.42 -17.69
CA PRO A 5 -11.19 39.68 -18.23
C PRO A 5 -9.89 40.47 -18.00
N ALA A 6 -8.87 39.84 -17.41
CA ALA A 6 -7.54 40.42 -17.27
C ALA A 6 -6.80 40.37 -18.63
N LEU A 7 -6.21 41.51 -19.01
CA LEU A 7 -5.34 41.70 -20.18
C LEU A 7 -3.98 40.98 -19.98
N PRO A 8 -3.23 40.64 -21.06
CA PRO A 8 -1.94 39.97 -20.95
C PRO A 8 -0.86 40.93 -20.45
N SER A 9 -0.19 40.64 -19.33
CA SER A 9 0.94 41.42 -18.83
C SER A 9 2.28 40.71 -19.11
N CYS A 10 3.31 41.47 -19.49
CA CYS A 10 4.68 40.97 -19.54
C CYS A 10 5.23 40.81 -18.11
N ALA A 11 6.24 39.96 -17.97
CA ALA A 11 6.85 39.65 -16.68
C ALA A 11 8.36 39.45 -16.81
N SER A 12 9.13 40.04 -15.90
CA SER A 12 10.57 39.79 -15.75
C SER A 12 10.82 38.71 -14.70
N THR A 13 11.70 37.75 -14.99
CA THR A 13 11.96 36.59 -14.11
C THR A 13 13.43 36.51 -13.69
N PHE A 14 13.68 36.19 -12.42
CA PHE A 14 15.02 36.07 -11.83
C PHE A 14 15.11 34.81 -10.96
N VAL A 15 16.18 34.02 -11.04
CA VAL A 15 16.36 32.83 -10.19
C VAL A 15 16.79 33.26 -8.78
N LEU A 16 16.05 32.83 -7.75
CA LEU A 16 16.37 33.07 -6.34
C LEU A 16 17.18 31.92 -5.71
N GLY A 17 16.96 30.69 -6.17
CA GLY A 17 17.68 29.53 -5.65
C GLY A 17 17.19 28.20 -6.23
N LYS A 18 18.06 27.18 -6.15
CA LYS A 18 17.78 25.80 -6.58
C LYS A 18 17.96 24.86 -5.40
N SER A 19 17.03 23.93 -5.22
CA SER A 19 17.03 22.89 -4.19
C SER A 19 16.72 21.53 -4.83
N GLY A 20 16.88 20.43 -4.07
CA GLY A 20 16.47 19.09 -4.52
C GLY A 20 14.96 18.95 -4.81
N ILE A 21 14.15 19.91 -4.37
CA ILE A 21 12.68 19.91 -4.50
C ILE A 21 12.22 20.89 -5.60
N GLY A 22 13.13 21.63 -6.24
CA GLY A 22 12.78 22.56 -7.33
C GLY A 22 13.56 23.87 -7.32
N ILE A 23 13.22 24.74 -8.27
CA ILE A 23 13.81 26.07 -8.49
C ILE A 23 12.81 27.14 -8.06
N VAL A 24 13.27 28.18 -7.37
CA VAL A 24 12.44 29.35 -7.01
C VAL A 24 12.84 30.55 -7.85
N TYR A 25 11.84 31.21 -8.43
CA TYR A 25 11.97 32.41 -9.23
C TYR A 25 11.30 33.60 -8.54
N LYS A 26 11.92 34.77 -8.65
CA LYS A 26 11.29 36.07 -8.44
C LYS A 26 10.70 36.52 -9.78
N VAL A 27 9.42 36.83 -9.79
CA VAL A 27 8.71 37.33 -10.97
C VAL A 27 8.21 38.74 -10.68
N VAL A 28 8.54 39.68 -11.55
CA VAL A 28 8.09 41.08 -11.48
C VAL A 28 7.17 41.33 -12.66
N LEU A 29 5.89 41.56 -12.39
CA LEU A 29 4.89 41.90 -13.40
C LEU A 29 5.00 43.38 -13.80
N ASP A 30 4.46 43.73 -14.98
CA ASP A 30 4.49 45.11 -15.49
C ASP A 30 3.81 46.15 -14.57
N ASP A 31 2.86 45.71 -13.74
CA ASP A 31 2.17 46.55 -12.75
C ASP A 31 2.99 46.77 -11.45
N GLY A 32 4.22 46.23 -11.40
CA GLY A 32 5.12 46.30 -10.25
C GLY A 32 4.89 45.22 -9.20
N LEU A 33 3.89 44.36 -9.36
CA LEU A 33 3.65 43.25 -8.45
C LEU A 33 4.82 42.25 -8.52
N THR A 34 5.41 41.97 -7.36
CA THR A 34 6.51 41.01 -7.24
C THR A 34 6.04 39.73 -6.57
N LEU A 35 6.25 38.60 -7.22
CA LEU A 35 5.80 37.27 -6.80
C LEU A 35 6.98 36.31 -6.69
N ALA A 36 6.84 35.29 -5.84
CA ALA A 36 7.74 34.15 -5.78
C ALA A 36 7.06 32.93 -6.42
N VAL A 37 7.64 32.41 -7.51
CA VAL A 37 7.13 31.22 -8.22
C VAL A 37 8.10 30.07 -8.00
N ARG A 38 7.62 28.95 -7.46
CA ARG A 38 8.45 27.76 -7.30
C ARG A 38 8.10 26.76 -8.39
N SER A 39 9.08 26.34 -9.18
CA SER A 39 8.92 25.24 -10.13
C SER A 39 9.27 23.93 -9.44
N LEU A 40 8.26 23.07 -9.30
CA LEU A 40 8.40 21.70 -8.82
C LEU A 40 8.52 20.78 -10.06
N GLY A 41 9.52 19.90 -10.08
CA GLY A 41 9.88 19.11 -11.27
C GLY A 41 8.79 18.14 -11.76
N GLU A 42 9.05 17.53 -12.91
CA GLU A 42 8.14 16.58 -13.59
C GLU A 42 7.70 15.43 -12.67
N GLY A 43 6.41 15.11 -12.68
CA GLY A 43 5.85 14.13 -11.75
C GLY A 43 4.67 13.32 -12.26
N GLY A 44 4.37 13.38 -13.57
CA GLY A 44 3.25 12.65 -14.17
C GLY A 44 1.88 12.96 -13.55
N SER A 45 0.85 12.26 -14.02
CA SER A 45 -0.54 12.44 -13.56
C SER A 45 -0.77 11.96 -12.12
N GLN A 46 0.09 11.08 -11.59
CA GLN A 46 -0.10 10.47 -10.27
C GLN A 46 0.18 11.45 -9.12
N ARG A 47 1.15 12.37 -9.28
CA ARG A 47 1.44 13.46 -8.32
C ARG A 47 0.55 14.70 -8.52
N PHE A 48 -0.52 14.61 -9.32
CA PHE A 48 -1.44 15.73 -9.55
C PHE A 48 -2.39 15.92 -8.36
N LYS A 49 -3.04 14.84 -7.91
CA LYS A 49 -3.97 14.88 -6.77
C LYS A 49 -3.25 15.34 -5.50
N GLU A 50 -2.05 14.82 -5.25
CA GLU A 50 -1.22 15.23 -4.12
C GLU A 50 -0.89 16.73 -4.18
N PHE A 51 -0.42 17.22 -5.33
CA PHE A 51 -0.13 18.64 -5.52
C PHE A 51 -1.35 19.52 -5.32
N GLN A 52 -2.50 19.16 -5.90
CA GLN A 52 -3.75 19.91 -5.77
C GLN A 52 -4.23 19.94 -4.31
N THR A 53 -4.27 18.79 -3.63
CA THR A 53 -4.67 18.71 -2.22
C THR A 53 -3.76 19.53 -1.33
N GLU A 54 -2.45 19.50 -1.60
CA GLU A 54 -1.46 20.27 -0.83
C GLU A 54 -1.64 21.79 -1.05
N VAL A 55 -1.73 22.26 -2.30
CA VAL A 55 -1.90 23.70 -2.57
C VAL A 55 -3.26 24.23 -2.12
N GLU A 56 -4.32 23.43 -2.19
CA GLU A 56 -5.64 23.80 -1.65
C GLU A 56 -5.64 23.87 -0.12
N SER A 57 -4.90 22.97 0.54
CA SER A 57 -4.74 22.99 1.99
C SER A 57 -3.92 24.21 2.43
N ILE A 58 -2.81 24.49 1.74
CA ILE A 58 -1.97 25.68 1.99
C ILE A 58 -2.76 26.96 1.72
N GLY A 59 -3.57 27.01 0.65
CA GLY A 59 -4.39 28.18 0.30
C GLY A 59 -5.45 28.55 1.35
N LYS A 60 -5.86 27.59 2.20
CA LYS A 60 -6.78 27.82 3.32
C LYS A 60 -6.10 28.42 4.55
N VAL A 61 -4.78 28.32 4.66
CA VAL A 61 -4.02 28.83 5.80
C VAL A 61 -3.82 30.35 5.64
N ARG A 62 -4.36 31.12 6.59
CA ARG A 62 -4.10 32.57 6.70
C ARG A 62 -3.55 32.86 8.08
N HIS A 63 -2.27 33.26 8.15
CA HIS A 63 -1.60 33.59 9.41
C HIS A 63 -0.53 34.65 9.16
N SER A 64 -0.35 35.60 10.08
CA SER A 64 0.58 36.73 9.93
C SER A 64 2.05 36.33 9.72
N ASN A 65 2.42 35.11 10.12
CA ASN A 65 3.78 34.57 10.00
C ASN A 65 3.93 33.50 8.90
N ILE A 66 2.93 33.32 8.02
CA ILE A 66 2.98 32.35 6.91
C ILE A 66 2.84 33.10 5.59
N VAL A 67 3.70 32.78 4.63
CA VAL A 67 3.67 33.39 3.30
C VAL A 67 2.40 32.98 2.59
N THR A 68 1.63 33.95 2.11
CA THR A 68 0.33 33.68 1.50
C THR A 68 0.52 33.13 0.10
N LEU A 69 -0.10 31.97 -0.18
CA LEU A 69 -0.25 31.44 -1.53
C LEU A 69 -1.28 32.29 -2.29
N LYS A 70 -0.88 32.88 -3.42
CA LYS A 70 -1.74 33.73 -4.25
C LYS A 70 -2.47 32.94 -5.32
N ALA A 71 -1.75 32.03 -5.94
CA ALA A 71 -2.24 31.23 -7.04
C ALA A 71 -1.38 29.98 -7.20
N TYR A 72 -1.82 29.07 -8.06
CA TYR A 72 -1.00 27.98 -8.53
C TYR A 72 -1.33 27.73 -10.00
N TYR A 73 -0.32 27.34 -10.77
CA TYR A 73 -0.48 26.83 -12.13
C TYR A 73 0.00 25.38 -12.17
N TRP A 74 -0.64 24.59 -13.03
CA TRP A 74 -0.20 23.23 -13.26
C TRP A 74 -0.50 22.78 -14.70
N SER A 75 0.33 21.87 -15.17
CA SER A 75 0.18 21.11 -16.40
C SER A 75 0.69 19.67 -16.16
N ILE A 76 0.71 18.82 -17.18
CA ILE A 76 1.28 17.47 -17.09
C ILE A 76 2.78 17.53 -16.72
N ASP A 77 3.47 18.58 -17.20
CA ASP A 77 4.93 18.71 -17.13
C ASP A 77 5.38 19.74 -16.08
N GLU A 78 4.51 20.66 -15.67
CA GLU A 78 4.86 21.77 -14.78
C GLU A 78 3.92 21.92 -13.59
N LYS A 79 4.48 22.24 -12.41
CA LYS A 79 3.73 22.55 -11.19
C LYS A 79 4.33 23.78 -10.52
N LEU A 80 3.55 24.85 -10.49
CA LEU A 80 4.00 26.18 -10.12
C LEU A 80 3.10 26.80 -9.03
N PRO A 81 3.36 26.55 -7.73
CA PRO A 81 2.77 27.37 -6.68
C PRO A 81 3.38 28.79 -6.66
N ILE A 82 2.52 29.79 -6.46
CA ILE A 82 2.84 31.22 -6.57
C ILE A 82 2.50 31.91 -5.25
N TYR A 83 3.49 32.54 -4.63
CA TYR A 83 3.41 33.19 -3.32
C TYR A 83 3.72 34.68 -3.39
N ASP A 84 3.39 35.39 -2.31
CA ASP A 84 3.96 36.72 -2.05
C ASP A 84 5.49 36.65 -1.99
N TYR A 85 6.17 37.62 -2.63
CA TYR A 85 7.62 37.73 -2.54
C TYR A 85 8.04 38.38 -1.22
N ILE A 86 9.02 37.77 -0.53
CA ILE A 86 9.63 38.34 0.67
C ILE A 86 11.00 38.95 0.31
N PRO A 87 11.21 40.26 0.53
CA PRO A 87 12.44 40.94 0.12
C PRO A 87 13.65 40.70 1.02
N ASN A 88 13.46 40.29 2.27
CA ASN A 88 14.52 40.23 3.30
C ASN A 88 15.26 38.87 3.38
N GLY A 89 15.22 38.06 2.33
CA GLY A 89 15.86 36.74 2.31
C GLY A 89 15.06 35.67 3.05
N ASN A 90 15.66 34.48 3.23
CA ASN A 90 15.02 33.34 3.86
C ASN A 90 15.53 33.11 5.30
N LEU A 91 14.73 32.38 6.09
CA LEU A 91 15.03 32.06 7.49
C LEU A 91 16.38 31.36 7.68
N ALA A 92 16.80 30.51 6.73
CA ALA A 92 18.07 29.80 6.82
C ALA A 92 19.26 30.79 6.76
N THR A 93 19.18 31.83 5.94
CA THR A 93 20.19 32.91 5.90
C THR A 93 20.22 33.70 7.20
N ALA A 94 19.05 33.99 7.79
CA ALA A 94 18.96 34.71 9.06
C ALA A 94 19.51 33.90 10.26
N ILE A 95 19.31 32.58 10.28
CA ILE A 95 19.77 31.70 11.37
C ILE A 95 21.26 31.35 11.23
N HIS A 96 21.76 31.11 10.02
CA HIS A 96 23.10 30.57 9.82
C HIS A 96 24.16 31.63 9.44
N GLY A 97 23.79 32.92 9.34
CA GLY A 97 24.72 34.04 9.24
C GLY A 97 25.68 34.03 8.04
N HIS A 98 25.48 33.13 7.06
CA HIS A 98 26.44 32.94 5.98
C HIS A 98 26.19 33.86 4.79
N MET A 99 27.17 34.74 4.57
CA MET A 99 27.45 35.40 3.29
C MET A 99 27.44 34.40 2.14
N ALA A 100 26.87 34.83 1.02
CA ALA A 100 26.79 34.09 -0.24
C ALA A 100 28.14 33.47 -0.64
N ILE A 101 28.18 32.14 -0.77
CA ILE A 101 29.21 31.48 -1.56
C ILE A 101 28.79 31.59 -3.01
N GLN A 102 29.36 32.59 -3.66
CA GLN A 102 29.34 32.82 -5.09
C GLN A 102 30.08 31.68 -5.79
N TRP A 103 29.35 30.79 -6.47
CA TRP A 103 29.94 29.95 -7.51
C TRP A 103 29.90 30.72 -8.82
N SER A 104 31.06 31.22 -9.24
CA SER A 104 31.34 31.65 -10.60
C SER A 104 32.17 30.53 -11.25
N LEU A 105 31.70 29.84 -12.31
CA LEU A 105 31.91 30.11 -13.77
C LEU A 105 31.61 28.77 -14.53
N PRO A 106 31.54 28.69 -15.90
CA PRO A 106 31.59 29.73 -16.93
C PRO A 106 30.46 29.69 -18.01
N THR A 107 30.13 30.89 -18.50
CA THR A 107 29.70 31.30 -19.86
C THR A 107 28.84 30.36 -20.74
N ASN A 108 27.59 30.80 -20.99
CA ASN A 108 27.23 31.18 -22.35
C ASN A 108 26.22 32.32 -22.35
N ARG A 109 26.47 33.33 -23.18
CA ARG A 109 25.61 34.51 -23.32
C ARG A 109 24.26 34.07 -23.85
N GLY A 110 23.25 34.20 -23.01
CA GLY A 110 21.86 34.26 -23.40
C GLY A 110 21.12 35.05 -22.35
N LYS A 111 21.02 36.38 -22.52
CA LYS A 111 19.94 37.14 -21.88
C LYS A 111 18.64 36.55 -22.42
N PHE A 112 18.04 35.59 -21.72
CA PHE A 112 16.65 35.25 -21.96
C PHE A 112 15.78 36.29 -21.23
N GLN A 113 15.65 37.46 -21.85
CA GLN A 113 14.44 38.27 -21.70
C GLN A 113 13.36 37.60 -22.55
N GLY A 114 12.70 36.58 -21.98
CA GLY A 114 11.56 35.94 -22.60
C GLY A 114 10.28 36.60 -22.13
N ASN A 115 9.73 37.53 -22.93
CA ASN A 115 8.34 37.96 -22.76
C ASN A 115 7.45 36.86 -23.34
N TYR A 116 6.69 36.15 -22.50
CA TYR A 116 5.72 35.15 -22.96
C TYR A 116 4.34 35.79 -23.08
N CYS A 117 3.86 36.02 -24.31
CA CYS A 117 2.48 36.42 -24.61
C CYS A 117 1.77 35.28 -25.37
N LEU A 118 0.60 34.82 -24.90
CA LEU A 118 -0.25 33.87 -25.64
C LEU A 118 -1.06 34.59 -26.75
N PRO A 119 -1.19 34.04 -27.97
CA PRO A 119 -1.95 34.66 -29.05
C PRO A 119 -3.47 34.42 -28.95
N PRO A 120 -4.34 35.35 -29.39
CA PRO A 120 -5.79 35.21 -29.30
C PRO A 120 -6.40 34.53 -30.54
N GLY A 121 -7.33 33.57 -30.35
CA GLY A 121 -8.30 33.19 -31.39
C GLY A 121 -8.59 31.70 -31.60
N GLN A 122 -9.19 31.00 -30.62
CA GLN A 122 -10.00 29.81 -30.91
C GLN A 122 -11.27 29.81 -30.02
N GLN A 123 -12.39 30.28 -30.58
CA GLN A 123 -13.72 30.16 -29.97
C GLN A 123 -14.34 28.79 -30.32
N CYS A 124 -14.64 27.98 -29.31
CA CYS A 124 -15.40 26.72 -29.46
C CYS A 124 -16.90 26.99 -29.67
N ARG A 125 -17.52 26.38 -30.70
CA ARG A 125 -18.97 26.49 -30.99
C ARG A 125 -19.83 25.77 -29.93
N PRO A 126 -20.95 26.38 -29.45
CA PRO A 126 -21.66 25.95 -28.22
C PRO A 126 -22.46 24.64 -28.29
N ARG A 127 -22.85 24.14 -29.48
CA ARG A 127 -23.60 22.86 -29.57
C ARG A 127 -22.73 21.63 -29.33
N LYS A 128 -21.50 21.60 -29.87
CA LYS A 128 -20.55 20.50 -29.64
C LYS A 128 -19.98 20.52 -28.22
N CYS A 129 -19.85 21.70 -27.59
CA CYS A 129 -19.44 21.81 -26.19
C CYS A 129 -20.45 21.22 -25.21
N LYS A 130 -21.77 21.28 -25.46
CA LYS A 130 -22.76 20.68 -24.55
C LYS A 130 -22.73 19.15 -24.58
N GLU A 131 -22.57 18.54 -25.76
CA GLU A 131 -22.38 17.09 -25.87
C GLU A 131 -21.04 16.62 -25.30
N MET A 132 -19.94 17.33 -25.57
CA MET A 132 -18.64 16.98 -25.00
C MET A 132 -18.61 17.19 -23.48
N ALA A 133 -19.19 18.28 -22.96
CA ALA A 133 -19.30 18.50 -21.53
C ALA A 133 -20.16 17.44 -20.84
N ALA A 134 -21.28 17.01 -21.45
CA ALA A 134 -22.11 15.92 -20.92
C ALA A 134 -21.36 14.57 -20.91
N LYS A 135 -20.60 14.26 -21.97
CA LYS A 135 -19.75 13.06 -22.02
C LYS A 135 -18.60 13.12 -21.02
N ILE A 136 -17.96 14.28 -20.86
CA ILE A 136 -16.90 14.50 -19.86
C ILE A 136 -17.47 14.40 -18.44
N LEU A 137 -18.66 14.94 -18.19
CA LEU A 137 -19.34 14.83 -16.89
C LEU A 137 -19.73 13.38 -16.59
N LEU A 138 -20.20 12.63 -17.60
CA LEU A 138 -20.52 11.21 -17.45
C LEU A 138 -19.25 10.37 -17.20
N ILE A 139 -18.16 10.63 -17.92
CA ILE A 139 -16.86 9.99 -17.70
C ILE A 139 -16.30 10.36 -16.31
N ALA A 140 -16.44 11.61 -15.89
CA ALA A 140 -16.02 12.06 -14.56
C ALA A 140 -16.85 11.40 -13.45
N LEU A 141 -18.16 11.26 -13.62
CA LEU A 141 -19.05 10.55 -12.70
C LEU A 141 -18.73 9.04 -12.66
N LEU A 142 -18.44 8.41 -13.80
CA LEU A 142 -17.96 7.03 -13.86
C LEU A 142 -16.58 6.86 -13.20
N ALA A 143 -15.68 7.85 -13.33
CA ALA A 143 -14.36 7.87 -12.69
C ALA A 143 -14.43 8.15 -11.17
N LEU A 144 -15.40 8.97 -10.72
CA LEU A 144 -15.71 9.22 -9.31
C LEU A 144 -16.35 7.98 -8.65
N ALA A 145 -17.20 7.25 -9.37
CA ALA A 145 -17.77 6.00 -8.87
C ALA A 145 -16.73 4.88 -8.74
N SER A 146 -15.70 4.87 -9.59
CA SER A 146 -14.62 3.88 -9.60
C SER A 146 -13.41 4.23 -8.73
N SER A 147 -13.42 5.35 -8.01
CA SER A 147 -12.32 5.76 -7.12
C SER A 147 -12.46 5.31 -5.66
N HIS A 148 -13.36 4.36 -5.38
CA HIS A 148 -13.19 3.51 -4.21
C HIS A 148 -11.94 2.67 -4.45
N ALA A 149 -10.82 3.10 -3.86
CA ALA A 149 -9.63 2.29 -3.78
C ALA A 149 -10.05 0.93 -3.21
N ILE A 150 -10.01 -0.10 -4.05
CA ILE A 150 -10.22 -1.48 -3.65
C ILE A 150 -9.02 -1.81 -2.75
N MET A 151 -9.16 -1.54 -1.47
CA MET A 151 -8.21 -2.01 -0.46
C MET A 151 -8.38 -3.53 -0.42
N ALA A 152 -7.35 -4.27 -0.82
CA ALA A 152 -7.32 -5.73 -0.79
C ALA A 152 -6.93 -6.29 0.60
N SER A 153 -7.05 -5.46 1.64
CA SER A 153 -6.87 -5.80 3.05
C SER A 153 -8.20 -5.75 3.78
N ASP A 154 -8.25 -6.24 5.01
CA ASP A 154 -9.41 -6.06 5.87
C ASP A 154 -9.81 -4.57 5.94
N PRO A 155 -11.11 -4.24 5.80
CA PRO A 155 -11.59 -2.87 5.92
C PRO A 155 -11.32 -2.31 7.32
N SER A 156 -10.97 -1.02 7.41
CA SER A 156 -10.87 -0.35 8.70
C SER A 156 -12.21 -0.38 9.45
N GLN A 157 -12.15 -0.62 10.76
CA GLN A 157 -13.32 -0.53 11.64
C GLN A 157 -13.96 0.87 11.60
N LEU A 158 -15.29 0.92 11.62
CA LEU A 158 -16.08 2.17 11.63
C LEU A 158 -16.59 2.54 13.04
N GLN A 159 -16.33 1.67 14.02
CA GLN A 159 -16.71 1.80 15.42
C GLN A 159 -15.67 1.07 16.28
N ASP A 160 -15.78 1.17 17.61
CA ASP A 160 -14.83 0.57 18.55
C ASP A 160 -14.71 -0.96 18.39
N PHE A 161 -15.85 -1.64 18.26
CA PHE A 161 -15.92 -3.08 18.01
C PHE A 161 -17.21 -3.47 17.26
N CYS A 162 -17.16 -4.61 16.57
CA CYS A 162 -18.31 -5.25 15.92
C CYS A 162 -18.17 -6.77 16.11
N VAL A 163 -18.61 -7.30 17.25
CA VAL A 163 -18.53 -8.74 17.53
C VAL A 163 -19.34 -9.51 16.49
N ALA A 164 -18.75 -10.52 15.85
CA ALA A 164 -19.45 -11.33 14.86
C ALA A 164 -20.67 -12.06 15.44
N ASP A 165 -21.81 -11.96 14.76
CA ASP A 165 -23.02 -12.73 15.03
C ASP A 165 -23.04 -14.03 14.23
N ASN A 166 -22.57 -15.10 14.87
CA ASN A 166 -22.53 -16.44 14.27
C ASN A 166 -23.93 -17.07 14.07
N LYS A 167 -25.02 -16.41 14.50
CA LYS A 167 -26.40 -16.88 14.29
C LYS A 167 -27.07 -16.24 13.07
N SER A 168 -26.46 -15.19 12.51
CA SER A 168 -27.00 -14.51 11.35
C SER A 168 -26.86 -15.36 10.09
N ASN A 169 -27.95 -15.44 9.31
CA ASN A 169 -27.95 -16.07 7.99
C ASN A 169 -27.66 -15.07 6.86
N VAL A 170 -27.35 -13.82 7.19
CA VAL A 170 -27.09 -12.77 6.21
C VAL A 170 -25.61 -12.81 5.80
N PHE A 171 -25.36 -12.98 4.52
CA PHE A 171 -24.01 -12.97 3.94
C PHE A 171 -23.60 -11.55 3.56
N VAL A 172 -22.50 -11.08 4.17
CA VAL A 172 -21.86 -9.79 3.90
C VAL A 172 -20.36 -9.99 3.73
N ASN A 173 -19.62 -8.97 3.31
CA ASN A 173 -18.16 -9.01 3.42
C ASN A 173 -17.78 -8.91 4.91
N GLY A 174 -17.10 -9.93 5.43
CA GLY A 174 -16.90 -10.09 6.88
C GLY A 174 -18.09 -10.79 7.54
N LEU A 175 -18.47 -10.35 8.74
CA LEU A 175 -19.58 -10.92 9.52
C LEU A 175 -20.48 -9.81 10.06
N VAL A 176 -21.79 -10.09 10.14
CA VAL A 176 -22.77 -9.19 10.74
C VAL A 176 -22.46 -9.01 12.23
N CYS A 177 -22.64 -7.79 12.76
CA CYS A 177 -22.39 -7.51 14.18
C CYS A 177 -23.54 -8.00 15.07
N LYS A 178 -23.22 -8.53 16.26
CA LYS A 178 -24.16 -8.68 17.38
C LYS A 178 -24.66 -7.31 17.85
N ASN A 179 -25.82 -7.29 18.51
CA ASN A 179 -26.28 -6.09 19.21
C ASN A 179 -25.33 -5.76 20.37
N MET A 180 -24.96 -4.48 20.50
CA MET A 180 -24.03 -4.00 21.52
C MET A 180 -24.44 -4.36 22.95
N MET A 181 -25.75 -4.46 23.24
CA MET A 181 -26.25 -4.81 24.57
C MET A 181 -26.08 -6.30 24.91
N ASP A 182 -25.87 -7.15 23.91
CA ASP A 182 -25.69 -8.60 24.08
C ASP A 182 -24.21 -9.02 24.13
N VAL A 183 -23.30 -8.08 23.85
CA VAL A 183 -21.85 -8.32 23.82
C VAL A 183 -21.30 -8.48 25.24
N LYS A 184 -20.42 -9.48 25.42
CA LYS A 184 -19.79 -9.78 26.71
C LYS A 184 -18.28 -9.98 26.57
N ALA A 185 -17.57 -10.04 27.70
CA ALA A 185 -16.12 -10.24 27.71
C ALA A 185 -15.72 -11.57 27.02
N GLU A 186 -16.56 -12.59 27.12
CA GLU A 186 -16.37 -13.90 26.52
C GLU A 186 -16.32 -13.84 24.98
N ASP A 187 -16.93 -12.82 24.36
CA ASP A 187 -16.85 -12.62 22.91
C ASP A 187 -15.47 -12.21 22.40
N PHE A 188 -14.61 -11.72 23.31
CA PHE A 188 -13.24 -11.27 23.04
C PHE A 188 -12.18 -12.23 23.59
N PHE A 189 -12.59 -13.40 24.08
CA PHE A 189 -11.75 -14.31 24.83
C PHE A 189 -11.67 -15.69 24.19
N PHE A 190 -10.50 -16.32 24.27
CA PHE A 190 -10.29 -17.71 23.88
C PHE A 190 -9.21 -18.35 24.75
N ASP A 191 -9.52 -19.47 25.39
CA ASP A 191 -8.63 -20.22 26.31
C ASP A 191 -7.97 -21.46 25.65
N GLY A 192 -7.96 -21.52 24.32
CA GLY A 192 -7.54 -22.70 23.57
C GLY A 192 -6.15 -22.67 22.92
N LEU A 193 -5.32 -21.64 23.15
CA LEU A 193 -3.96 -21.54 22.56
C LEU A 193 -2.90 -22.39 23.30
N ASN A 194 -3.32 -23.56 23.76
CA ASN A 194 -2.50 -24.55 24.46
C ASN A 194 -1.59 -25.29 23.46
N PRO A 195 -0.51 -25.96 23.93
CA PRO A 195 0.29 -26.82 23.07
C PRO A 195 -0.58 -27.84 22.34
N GLY A 196 -0.47 -27.87 21.01
CA GLY A 196 -1.12 -28.88 20.19
C GLY A 196 -0.33 -30.20 20.15
N ASN A 197 -0.99 -31.28 19.74
CA ASN A 197 -0.32 -32.53 19.41
C ASN A 197 0.05 -32.53 17.92
N PRO A 198 1.36 -32.51 17.55
CA PRO A 198 1.76 -32.49 16.16
C PRO A 198 1.28 -33.72 15.37
N SER A 199 0.89 -33.53 14.11
CA SER A 199 0.39 -34.62 13.29
C SER A 199 1.48 -35.67 12.99
N PRO A 200 1.14 -36.97 12.83
CA PRO A 200 2.15 -38.02 12.65
C PRO A 200 3.00 -37.89 11.38
N LYS A 201 2.45 -37.38 10.26
CA LYS A 201 3.20 -37.27 9.00
C LYS A 201 4.00 -35.98 8.86
N LEU A 202 3.40 -34.86 9.26
CA LEU A 202 4.06 -33.56 9.13
C LEU A 202 4.88 -33.23 10.37
N GLY A 203 4.58 -33.80 11.54
CA GLY A 203 5.27 -33.46 12.78
C GLY A 203 5.03 -32.02 13.22
N SER A 204 3.95 -31.39 12.75
CA SER A 204 3.54 -30.04 13.17
C SER A 204 2.01 -29.97 13.38
N VAL A 205 1.59 -28.96 14.13
CA VAL A 205 0.17 -28.57 14.32
C VAL A 205 0.08 -27.05 14.45
N VAL A 206 -0.91 -26.47 13.79
CA VAL A 206 -1.22 -25.04 13.78
C VAL A 206 -2.57 -24.84 14.45
N ASN A 207 -2.58 -24.13 15.58
CA ASN A 207 -3.79 -23.69 16.27
C ASN A 207 -4.03 -22.22 15.89
N LEU A 208 -4.88 -21.98 14.89
CA LEU A 208 -5.25 -20.65 14.43
C LEU A 208 -6.40 -20.08 15.28
N VAL A 209 -6.23 -18.84 15.71
CA VAL A 209 -7.21 -18.04 16.44
C VAL A 209 -7.58 -16.84 15.56
N ASN A 210 -8.58 -17.07 14.73
CA ASN A 210 -9.17 -16.10 13.82
C ASN A 210 -10.57 -15.68 14.31
N VAL A 211 -11.29 -14.92 13.49
CA VAL A 211 -12.65 -14.44 13.82
C VAL A 211 -13.66 -15.56 14.15
N ASP A 212 -13.45 -16.78 13.65
CA ASP A 212 -14.34 -17.92 13.92
C ASP A 212 -14.17 -18.44 15.36
N LYS A 213 -12.98 -18.24 15.96
CA LYS A 213 -12.68 -18.64 17.35
C LYS A 213 -12.89 -17.50 18.33
N ILE A 214 -12.54 -16.27 17.96
CA ILE A 214 -12.82 -15.04 18.73
C ILE A 214 -13.71 -14.12 17.89
N PRO A 215 -15.04 -14.15 18.08
CA PRO A 215 -15.98 -13.30 17.33
C PRO A 215 -15.68 -11.80 17.44
N GLY A 216 -15.07 -11.36 18.54
CA GLY A 216 -14.63 -9.99 18.76
C GLY A 216 -13.52 -9.50 17.83
N LEU A 217 -12.83 -10.39 17.09
CA LEU A 217 -11.83 -9.99 16.09
C LEU A 217 -12.45 -9.41 14.81
N ASN A 218 -13.77 -9.53 14.63
CA ASN A 218 -14.43 -9.03 13.45
C ASN A 218 -14.26 -7.50 13.32
N THR A 219 -13.88 -7.07 12.12
CA THR A 219 -13.48 -5.70 11.73
C THR A 219 -12.12 -5.21 12.25
N LEU A 220 -11.41 -5.98 13.07
CA LEU A 220 -10.16 -5.55 13.71
C LEU A 220 -8.89 -5.85 12.89
N GLY A 221 -9.00 -6.64 11.82
CA GLY A 221 -7.90 -6.82 10.87
C GLY A 221 -6.71 -7.64 11.39
N ILE A 222 -6.89 -8.45 12.43
CA ILE A 222 -5.81 -9.26 13.02
C ILE A 222 -6.27 -10.66 13.41
N SER A 223 -5.32 -11.60 13.41
CA SER A 223 -5.46 -12.94 13.99
C SER A 223 -4.12 -13.44 14.54
N LEU A 224 -4.16 -14.55 15.28
CA LEU A 224 -2.99 -15.14 15.92
C LEU A 224 -2.96 -16.64 15.67
N ALA A 225 -1.78 -17.23 15.53
CA ALA A 225 -1.62 -18.68 15.49
C ALA A 225 -0.50 -19.13 16.43
N ARG A 226 -0.67 -20.29 17.04
CA ARG A 226 0.40 -21.04 17.71
C ARG A 226 0.75 -22.25 16.86
N ILE A 227 2.03 -22.52 16.72
CA ILE A 227 2.53 -23.63 15.94
C ILE A 227 3.50 -24.44 16.80
N ASP A 228 3.19 -25.72 17.01
CA ASP A 228 4.02 -26.67 17.74
C ASP A 228 4.61 -27.68 16.75
N PHE A 229 5.93 -27.90 16.86
CA PHE A 229 6.70 -28.78 15.99
C PHE A 229 7.38 -29.87 16.82
N ALA A 230 7.15 -31.13 16.45
CA ALA A 230 7.99 -32.25 16.85
C ALA A 230 9.37 -32.15 16.18
N PRO A 231 10.37 -32.96 16.58
CA PRO A 231 11.64 -33.05 15.86
C PRO A 231 11.39 -33.41 14.40
N PHE A 232 12.04 -32.71 13.47
CA PHE A 232 11.81 -32.86 12.02
C PHE A 232 10.38 -32.52 11.57
N GLY A 233 9.64 -31.77 12.38
CA GLY A 233 8.32 -31.25 12.05
C GLY A 233 8.37 -30.19 10.94
N LEU A 234 7.45 -30.28 9.99
CA LEU A 234 7.28 -29.38 8.86
C LEU A 234 5.89 -28.76 8.92
N ASN A 235 5.81 -27.43 8.93
CA ASN A 235 4.64 -26.72 8.43
C ASN A 235 4.86 -26.55 6.91
N PRO A 236 4.14 -27.30 6.07
CA PRO A 236 4.48 -27.45 4.65
C PRO A 236 4.38 -26.13 3.90
N PRO A 237 4.92 -26.05 2.66
CA PRO A 237 4.73 -24.88 1.82
C PRO A 237 3.26 -24.48 1.72
N HIS A 238 2.94 -23.28 2.16
CA HIS A 238 1.60 -22.71 2.17
C HIS A 238 1.64 -21.21 1.90
N THR A 239 0.47 -20.60 1.70
CA THR A 239 0.32 -19.14 1.57
C THR A 239 -0.94 -18.64 2.26
N HIS A 240 -0.88 -17.39 2.72
CA HIS A 240 -2.01 -16.64 3.25
C HIS A 240 -2.45 -15.61 2.20
N PRO A 241 -3.57 -15.85 1.47
CA PRO A 241 -3.97 -14.96 0.38
C PRO A 241 -4.34 -13.55 0.85
N ARG A 242 -4.71 -13.39 2.12
CA ARG A 242 -5.27 -12.13 2.65
C ARG A 242 -4.48 -11.53 3.81
N ALA A 243 -3.33 -12.08 4.19
CA ALA A 243 -2.55 -11.56 5.31
C ALA A 243 -1.05 -11.69 5.13
N THR A 244 -0.34 -10.70 5.65
CA THR A 244 1.09 -10.82 6.01
C THR A 244 1.17 -11.51 7.36
N GLU A 245 2.18 -12.36 7.54
CA GLU A 245 2.47 -13.05 8.80
C GLU A 245 3.78 -12.53 9.41
N ILE A 246 3.79 -12.35 10.72
CA ILE A 246 5.01 -12.16 11.51
C ILE A 246 5.11 -13.27 12.55
N LEU A 247 6.21 -14.02 12.52
CA LEU A 247 6.42 -15.21 13.34
C LEU A 247 7.57 -14.98 14.33
N THR A 248 7.33 -15.34 15.59
CA THR A 248 8.32 -15.31 16.67
C THR A 248 8.52 -16.72 17.21
N VAL A 249 9.77 -17.17 17.30
CA VAL A 249 10.10 -18.47 17.94
C VAL A 249 10.14 -18.28 19.45
N ILE A 250 9.37 -19.08 20.18
CA ILE A 250 9.32 -19.02 21.65
C ILE A 250 10.04 -20.20 22.32
N GLU A 251 10.26 -21.29 21.58
CA GLU A 251 11.02 -22.45 22.02
C GLU A 251 11.70 -23.15 20.82
N GLY A 252 12.89 -23.72 21.04
CA GLY A 252 13.63 -24.48 20.03
C GLY A 252 14.25 -23.59 18.94
N GLU A 253 14.45 -24.20 17.77
CA GLU A 253 15.00 -23.55 16.57
C GLU A 253 14.18 -23.95 15.33
N LEU A 254 13.98 -23.01 14.40
CA LEU A 254 13.22 -23.25 13.17
C LEU A 254 13.97 -22.75 11.94
N TYR A 255 14.07 -23.59 10.93
CA TYR A 255 14.47 -23.18 9.58
C TYR A 255 13.22 -22.71 8.83
N VAL A 256 13.19 -21.42 8.49
CA VAL A 256 12.04 -20.79 7.83
C VAL A 256 12.44 -20.20 6.48
N GLY A 257 11.46 -19.98 5.61
CA GLY A 257 11.68 -19.18 4.42
C GLY A 257 10.43 -18.94 3.58
N PHE A 258 10.54 -17.97 2.67
CA PHE A 258 9.54 -17.68 1.65
C PHE A 258 10.17 -17.58 0.26
N VAL A 259 9.34 -17.79 -0.76
CA VAL A 259 9.73 -17.73 -2.17
C VAL A 259 9.04 -16.54 -2.84
N THR A 260 9.79 -15.72 -3.56
CA THR A 260 9.22 -14.60 -4.31
C THR A 260 8.36 -15.07 -5.48
N SER A 261 7.50 -14.18 -5.97
CA SER A 261 6.84 -14.35 -7.27
C SER A 261 7.87 -14.44 -8.42
N ASN A 262 7.36 -14.73 -9.62
CA ASN A 262 8.18 -14.81 -10.83
C ASN A 262 8.71 -13.41 -11.19
N ILE A 263 10.00 -13.17 -10.93
CA ILE A 263 10.65 -11.91 -11.27
C ILE A 263 11.24 -12.04 -12.68
N ASN A 264 10.87 -11.13 -13.59
CA ASN A 264 11.34 -11.15 -14.99
C ASN A 264 12.88 -11.18 -15.06
N GLY A 265 13.42 -12.18 -15.76
CA GLY A 265 14.86 -12.36 -15.95
C GLY A 265 15.63 -12.92 -14.75
N VAL A 266 14.98 -13.13 -13.60
CA VAL A 266 15.62 -13.64 -12.36
C VAL A 266 14.97 -14.93 -11.85
N GLY A 267 13.69 -15.15 -12.16
CA GLY A 267 12.92 -16.28 -11.64
C GLY A 267 12.47 -16.08 -10.19
N ASN A 268 12.12 -17.17 -9.52
CA ASN A 268 11.75 -17.16 -8.10
C ASN A 268 13.01 -17.18 -7.23
N LYS A 269 13.00 -16.40 -6.14
CA LYS A 269 14.10 -16.37 -5.17
C LYS A 269 13.63 -16.83 -3.80
N LEU A 270 14.41 -17.72 -3.18
CA LEU A 270 14.18 -18.19 -1.82
C LEU A 270 14.92 -17.30 -0.82
N PHE A 271 14.21 -16.81 0.19
CA PHE A 271 14.76 -16.12 1.36
C PHE A 271 14.59 -17.00 2.59
N THR A 272 15.68 -17.31 3.30
CA THR A 272 15.65 -18.25 4.43
C THR A 272 16.51 -17.79 5.60
N LYS A 273 16.17 -18.30 6.79
CA LYS A 273 16.94 -18.11 8.02
C LYS A 273 16.69 -19.29 8.97
N VAL A 274 17.67 -19.59 9.82
CA VAL A 274 17.45 -20.39 11.04
C VAL A 274 17.19 -19.42 12.18
N LEU A 275 16.00 -19.49 12.76
CA LEU A 275 15.55 -18.69 13.89
C LEU A 275 15.75 -19.47 15.19
N LYS A 276 16.19 -18.78 16.22
CA LYS A 276 16.28 -19.27 17.60
C LYS A 276 15.18 -18.64 18.45
N LYS A 277 14.99 -19.14 19.67
CA LYS A 277 14.12 -18.50 20.67
C LYS A 277 14.38 -17.00 20.78
N GLY A 278 13.32 -16.20 20.59
CA GLY A 278 13.33 -14.74 20.61
C GLY A 278 13.49 -14.10 19.23
N ASP A 279 13.89 -14.85 18.20
CA ASP A 279 14.03 -14.33 16.85
C ASP A 279 12.66 -14.18 16.16
N VAL A 280 12.58 -13.22 15.26
CA VAL A 280 11.37 -12.84 14.51
C VAL A 280 11.64 -12.90 13.01
N PHE A 281 10.64 -13.31 12.23
CA PHE A 281 10.69 -13.33 10.77
C PHE A 281 9.33 -12.97 10.16
N VAL A 282 9.34 -12.27 9.02
CA VAL A 282 8.12 -11.78 8.36
C VAL A 282 7.94 -12.50 7.03
N PHE A 283 6.72 -12.97 6.77
CA PHE A 283 6.29 -13.58 5.52
C PHE A 283 5.31 -12.64 4.80
N PRO A 284 5.69 -12.04 3.66
CA PRO A 284 4.82 -11.13 2.93
C PRO A 284 3.53 -11.80 2.45
N GLN A 285 2.42 -11.04 2.45
CA GLN A 285 1.12 -11.51 1.99
C GLN A 285 1.18 -12.23 0.63
N GLY A 286 0.53 -13.38 0.56
CA GLY A 286 0.37 -14.15 -0.68
C GLY A 286 1.60 -14.94 -1.14
N LEU A 287 2.78 -14.77 -0.52
CA LEU A 287 3.96 -15.53 -0.89
C LEU A 287 3.97 -16.94 -0.27
N ILE A 288 4.44 -17.91 -1.05
CA ILE A 288 4.64 -19.28 -0.58
C ILE A 288 5.76 -19.29 0.45
N HIS A 289 5.49 -19.84 1.63
CA HIS A 289 6.46 -19.93 2.72
C HIS A 289 6.27 -21.22 3.53
N PHE A 290 7.23 -21.52 4.40
CA PHE A 290 7.26 -22.75 5.20
C PHE A 290 8.07 -22.56 6.49
N GLN A 291 7.87 -23.46 7.44
CA GLN A 291 8.70 -23.58 8.65
C GLN A 291 9.05 -25.04 8.89
N PHE A 292 10.32 -25.31 9.20
CA PHE A 292 10.82 -26.67 9.39
C PHE A 292 11.72 -26.74 10.63
N ASN A 293 11.37 -27.61 11.57
CA ASN A 293 12.20 -27.91 12.73
C ASN A 293 13.32 -28.88 12.33
N LYS A 294 14.50 -28.37 12.02
CA LYS A 294 15.69 -29.20 11.71
C LYS A 294 16.31 -29.85 12.95
N GLY A 295 15.86 -29.48 14.14
CA GLY A 295 16.41 -29.95 15.41
C GLY A 295 15.87 -31.31 15.85
N HIS A 296 16.54 -31.86 16.86
CA HIS A 296 16.16 -33.10 17.53
C HIS A 296 15.24 -32.87 18.75
N ALA A 297 14.96 -31.62 19.09
CA ALA A 297 14.05 -31.23 20.15
C ALA A 297 12.79 -30.58 19.56
N ASN A 298 11.74 -30.45 20.38
CA ASN A 298 10.54 -29.73 19.98
C ASN A 298 10.83 -28.24 19.76
N ALA A 299 10.03 -27.60 18.91
CA ALA A 299 10.06 -26.16 18.69
C ALA A 299 8.65 -25.58 18.71
N VAL A 300 8.52 -24.33 19.16
CA VAL A 300 7.24 -23.63 19.26
C VAL A 300 7.38 -22.22 18.73
N ALA A 301 6.40 -21.79 17.93
CA ALA A 301 6.32 -20.43 17.41
C ALA A 301 4.92 -19.83 17.60
N ILE A 302 4.87 -18.50 17.70
CA ILE A 302 3.64 -17.71 17.67
C ILE A 302 3.69 -16.80 16.44
N ALA A 303 2.61 -16.78 15.68
CA ALA A 303 2.47 -15.98 14.47
C ALA A 303 1.30 -15.00 14.61
N GLY A 304 1.53 -13.72 14.32
CA GLY A 304 0.49 -12.71 14.14
C GLY A 304 0.22 -12.49 12.67
N LEU A 305 -1.05 -12.36 12.29
CA LEU A 305 -1.47 -12.17 10.90
C LEU A 305 -2.29 -10.90 10.74
N SER A 306 -2.08 -10.18 9.65
CA SER A 306 -2.72 -8.90 9.35
C SER A 306 -4.13 -9.02 8.73
N SER A 307 -4.92 -10.00 9.17
CA SER A 307 -6.33 -10.16 8.80
C SER A 307 -7.08 -10.95 9.87
N GLN A 308 -8.35 -10.64 10.09
CA GLN A 308 -9.27 -11.42 10.91
C GLN A 308 -9.51 -12.83 10.33
N ASN A 309 -9.33 -12.98 9.02
CA ASN A 309 -9.43 -14.24 8.30
C ASN A 309 -8.36 -14.33 7.20
N PRO A 310 -7.12 -14.70 7.56
CA PRO A 310 -5.98 -14.72 6.63
C PRO A 310 -6.17 -15.69 5.46
N GLY A 311 -6.93 -16.78 5.70
CA GLY A 311 -7.02 -17.93 4.81
C GLY A 311 -5.71 -18.72 4.76
N VAL A 312 -5.77 -20.00 4.38
CA VAL A 312 -4.58 -20.83 4.20
C VAL A 312 -4.74 -21.64 2.93
N ILE A 313 -3.70 -21.68 2.12
CA ILE A 313 -3.60 -22.58 0.96
C ILE A 313 -2.34 -23.42 1.14
N THR A 314 -2.50 -24.64 1.63
CA THR A 314 -1.43 -25.64 1.67
C THR A 314 -1.15 -26.10 0.25
N ILE A 315 0.03 -25.81 -0.30
CA ILE A 315 0.29 -25.92 -1.75
C ILE A 315 0.07 -27.34 -2.27
N ALA A 316 0.63 -28.34 -1.60
CA ALA A 316 0.50 -29.73 -2.05
C ALA A 316 -0.95 -30.22 -1.97
N ASN A 317 -1.68 -29.88 -0.90
CA ASN A 317 -3.09 -30.24 -0.75
C ASN A 317 -3.97 -29.53 -1.80
N ALA A 318 -3.71 -28.25 -2.08
CA ALA A 318 -4.45 -27.49 -3.08
C ALA A 318 -4.20 -27.99 -4.52
N VAL A 319 -2.99 -28.44 -4.83
CA VAL A 319 -2.62 -28.90 -6.18
C VAL A 319 -3.03 -30.36 -6.42
N PHE A 320 -2.81 -31.24 -5.44
CA PHE A 320 -2.98 -32.69 -5.61
C PHE A 320 -4.14 -33.29 -4.81
N GLY A 321 -4.68 -32.57 -3.81
CA GLY A 321 -5.77 -33.04 -2.93
C GLY A 321 -7.09 -32.30 -3.10
N SER A 322 -7.20 -31.41 -4.10
CA SER A 322 -8.42 -30.62 -4.33
C SER A 322 -9.64 -31.49 -4.66
N LYS A 323 -10.83 -30.99 -4.32
CA LYS A 323 -12.10 -31.65 -4.64
C LYS A 323 -13.05 -30.67 -5.36
N PRO A 324 -13.38 -30.90 -6.64
CA PRO A 324 -12.87 -31.96 -7.52
C PRO A 324 -11.34 -31.85 -7.80
N PRO A 325 -10.68 -32.95 -8.20
CA PRO A 325 -9.25 -32.95 -8.51
C PRO A 325 -8.95 -32.12 -9.76
N ILE A 326 -7.75 -31.53 -9.82
CA ILE A 326 -7.23 -30.93 -11.06
C ILE A 326 -6.95 -32.05 -12.06
N SER A 327 -7.25 -31.82 -13.34
CA SER A 327 -7.00 -32.80 -14.41
C SER A 327 -5.56 -33.27 -14.45
N ASP A 328 -5.38 -34.59 -14.61
CA ASP A 328 -4.06 -35.22 -14.66
C ASP A 328 -3.24 -34.72 -15.85
N ASP A 329 -3.89 -34.41 -16.97
CA ASP A 329 -3.24 -33.82 -18.15
C ASP A 329 -2.67 -32.43 -17.85
N VAL A 330 -3.40 -31.62 -17.07
CA VAL A 330 -2.94 -30.29 -16.64
C VAL A 330 -1.73 -30.43 -15.72
N LEU A 331 -1.80 -31.32 -14.73
CA LEU A 331 -0.71 -31.52 -13.77
C LEU A 331 0.52 -32.15 -14.41
N ALA A 332 0.36 -33.18 -15.25
CA ALA A 332 1.44 -33.83 -15.97
C ALA A 332 2.19 -32.82 -16.84
N LYS A 333 1.45 -31.96 -17.54
CA LYS A 333 2.03 -30.89 -18.36
C LYS A 333 2.71 -29.80 -17.52
N ALA A 334 2.07 -29.36 -16.43
CA ALA A 334 2.58 -28.30 -15.57
C ALA A 334 3.86 -28.72 -14.82
N PHE A 335 3.90 -29.96 -14.32
CA PHE A 335 5.03 -30.52 -13.58
C PHE A 335 6.06 -31.20 -14.49
N GLN A 336 5.77 -31.37 -15.78
CA GLN A 336 6.63 -32.02 -16.77
C GLN A 336 6.98 -33.47 -16.40
N VAL A 337 5.99 -34.20 -15.90
CA VAL A 337 6.07 -35.60 -15.48
C VAL A 337 5.03 -36.43 -16.22
N ASP A 338 5.11 -37.76 -16.11
CA ASP A 338 4.11 -38.66 -16.66
C ASP A 338 2.85 -38.73 -15.78
N GLN A 339 1.74 -39.21 -16.36
CA GLN A 339 0.45 -39.34 -15.65
C GLN A 339 0.53 -40.27 -14.44
N LYS A 340 1.32 -41.35 -14.47
CA LYS A 340 1.42 -42.27 -13.31
C LYS A 340 2.03 -41.58 -12.09
N THR A 341 2.97 -40.66 -12.33
CA THR A 341 3.53 -39.83 -11.26
C THR A 341 2.47 -38.90 -10.67
N VAL A 342 1.61 -38.31 -11.51
CA VAL A 342 0.48 -37.48 -11.05
C VAL A 342 -0.55 -38.31 -10.28
N ASP A 343 -0.96 -39.46 -10.81
CA ASP A 343 -1.88 -40.38 -10.15
C ASP A 343 -1.37 -40.77 -8.77
N TRP A 344 -0.06 -41.07 -8.67
CA TRP A 344 0.57 -41.39 -7.41
C TRP A 344 0.54 -40.21 -6.43
N LEU A 345 0.82 -38.98 -6.89
CA LEU A 345 0.74 -37.77 -6.07
C LEU A 345 -0.69 -37.48 -5.60
N GLN A 346 -1.68 -37.57 -6.47
CA GLN A 346 -3.09 -37.38 -6.10
C GLN A 346 -3.62 -38.47 -5.17
N ALA A 347 -3.10 -39.69 -5.27
CA ALA A 347 -3.41 -40.78 -4.36
C ALA A 347 -2.78 -40.61 -2.97
N GLN A 348 -1.80 -39.71 -2.79
CA GLN A 348 -1.25 -39.42 -1.47
C GLN A 348 -2.27 -38.72 -0.58
N PHE A 349 -2.24 -39.05 0.71
CA PHE A 349 -3.02 -38.32 1.70
C PHE A 349 -2.27 -37.06 2.14
N TRP A 350 -2.65 -35.93 1.55
CA TRP A 350 -2.19 -34.59 1.88
C TRP A 350 -2.90 -34.09 3.15
N MET A 351 -2.23 -34.18 4.30
CA MET A 351 -2.78 -33.69 5.56
C MET A 351 -2.65 -32.18 5.67
N ASP A 352 -3.73 -31.52 6.09
CA ASP A 352 -3.63 -30.20 6.72
C ASP A 352 -3.26 -30.39 8.20
N ASN A 353 -2.41 -29.50 8.69
CA ASN A 353 -2.01 -29.40 10.10
C ASN A 353 -2.75 -28.26 10.82
N ASN A 354 -3.72 -27.61 10.17
CA ASN A 354 -4.53 -26.54 10.73
C ASN A 354 -5.73 -27.11 11.51
N ASN A 355 -5.89 -26.72 12.77
CA ASN A 355 -7.01 -27.09 13.66
C ASN A 355 -8.06 -25.97 13.80
#